data_AF-A0A6L8GGQ8-F1
#
_entry.id   AF-A0A6L8GGQ8-F1
#
_cell.length_a   1.000
_cell.length_b   1.000
_cell.length_c   1.000
_cell.angle_alpha   90.00
_cell.angle_beta   90.00
_cell.angle_gamma   90.00
#
_symmetry.space_group_name_H-M   'P 1'
#
loop_
_entity.id
_entity.type
_entity.pdbx_description
1 polymer ?
#
loop_
_entity_poly.entity_id
_entity_poly.type
_entity_poly.pdbx_seq_one_letter_code
_entity_poly.pdbx_strand_id
1 'polypeptide(L)'
;MNRTLGAMPEVSRDLLIATVLEALPEFDPATTRDIRETLTHTVDEAGPEGLEALNERLASVGSDWSHYPRDPLASRIHDLLAGRVLGTGSRLLGDEHLRCVAGKAVVIFANHLSYADANLLEVLIRQSGNATLADRLTVIAGPKVYSSLRRRFSSLCFATVKTPQSSDLSTE
;
A
#
# COMPACT_ATOMS: atom_id res chain seq x y z
N MET A 1 -3.57 -1.02 29.09
CA MET A 1 -5.03 -1.17 28.83
C MET A 1 -5.19 -1.96 27.53
N ASN A 2 -5.28 -3.29 27.62
CA ASN A 2 -5.53 -4.13 26.45
C ASN A 2 -7.00 -4.00 26.07
N ARG A 3 -7.31 -3.14 25.10
CA ARG A 3 -8.56 -3.30 24.35
C ARG A 3 -8.42 -4.61 23.61
N THR A 4 -9.25 -5.59 23.96
CA THR A 4 -9.55 -6.73 23.13
C THR A 4 -9.91 -6.18 21.75
N LEU A 5 -9.00 -6.30 20.79
CA LEU A 5 -9.32 -6.13 19.38
C LEU A 5 -10.38 -7.20 19.11
N GLY A 6 -11.65 -6.80 19.05
CA GLY A 6 -12.72 -7.69 18.61
C GLY A 6 -12.28 -8.36 17.31
N ALA A 7 -12.59 -9.65 17.16
CA ALA A 7 -12.25 -10.40 15.95
C ALA A 7 -12.58 -9.54 14.73
N MET A 8 -11.56 -9.19 13.93
CA MET A 8 -11.83 -8.39 12.75
C MET A 8 -12.73 -9.21 11.83
N PRO A 9 -13.75 -8.59 11.22
CA PRO A 9 -14.57 -9.28 10.24
C PRO A 9 -13.66 -9.75 9.10
N GLU A 10 -13.80 -11.02 8.74
CA GLU A 10 -13.13 -11.60 7.58
C GLU A 10 -13.57 -10.84 6.33
N VAL A 11 -12.59 -10.34 5.56
CA VAL A 11 -12.86 -9.60 4.34
C VAL A 11 -13.15 -10.60 3.24
N SER A 12 -14.41 -10.67 2.82
CA SER A 12 -14.80 -11.42 1.62
C SER A 12 -14.30 -10.73 0.35
N ARG A 13 -14.21 -11.48 -0.75
CA ARG A 13 -13.88 -10.94 -2.08
C ARG A 13 -14.71 -9.71 -2.43
N ASP A 14 -16.03 -9.81 -2.33
CA ASP A 14 -16.93 -8.72 -2.74
C ASP A 14 -16.82 -7.52 -1.80
N LEU A 15 -16.59 -7.76 -0.50
CA LEU A 15 -16.35 -6.70 0.46
C LEU A 15 -15.02 -5.98 0.19
N LEU A 16 -13.96 -6.71 -0.16
CA LEU A 16 -12.67 -6.13 -0.55
C LEU A 16 -12.83 -5.20 -1.76
N ILE A 17 -13.46 -5.71 -2.82
CA ILE A 17 -13.68 -4.95 -4.06
C ILE A 17 -14.54 -3.70 -3.77
N ALA A 18 -15.63 -3.85 -3.04
CA ALA A 18 -16.49 -2.73 -2.66
C ALA A 18 -15.73 -1.67 -1.84
N THR A 19 -14.96 -2.10 -0.83
CA THR A 19 -14.17 -1.21 0.04
C THR A 19 -13.10 -0.46 -0.75
N VAL A 20 -12.43 -1.13 -1.69
CA VAL A 20 -11.43 -0.50 -2.55
C VAL A 20 -12.08 0.55 -3.44
N LEU A 21 -13.21 0.23 -4.08
CA LEU A 21 -13.91 1.17 -4.96
C LEU A 21 -14.45 2.39 -4.20
N GLU A 22 -14.94 2.21 -2.97
CA GLU A 22 -15.37 3.33 -2.11
C GLU A 22 -14.20 4.24 -1.70
N ALA A 23 -12.98 3.71 -1.64
CA ALA A 23 -11.79 4.45 -1.27
C ALA A 23 -11.19 5.30 -2.42
N LEU A 24 -11.64 5.09 -3.65
CA LEU A 24 -11.14 5.78 -4.85
C LEU A 24 -11.76 7.16 -5.02
N PRO A 25 -11.09 8.08 -5.74
CA PRO A 25 -11.72 9.31 -6.18
C PRO A 25 -12.88 9.00 -7.13
N GLU A 26 -13.76 9.98 -7.33
CA GLU A 26 -14.83 9.85 -8.33
C GLU A 26 -14.22 9.72 -9.72
N PHE A 27 -14.51 8.58 -10.35
CA PHE A 27 -14.23 8.32 -11.75
C PHE A 27 -15.52 8.28 -12.55
N ASP A 28 -15.42 8.43 -13.87
CA ASP A 28 -16.58 8.22 -14.73
C ASP A 28 -17.10 6.76 -14.62
N PRO A 29 -18.38 6.50 -14.95
CA PRO A 29 -18.97 5.17 -14.81
C PRO A 29 -18.27 4.07 -15.62
N ALA A 30 -17.64 4.40 -16.76
CA ALA A 30 -16.95 3.40 -17.57
C ALA A 30 -15.62 3.01 -16.91
N THR A 31 -14.83 3.99 -16.46
CA THR A 31 -13.60 3.74 -15.69
C THR A 31 -13.88 2.97 -14.40
N THR A 32 -14.95 3.31 -13.68
CA THR A 32 -15.34 2.59 -12.45
C THR A 32 -15.67 1.12 -12.72
N ARG A 33 -16.38 0.84 -13.83
CA ARG A 33 -16.71 -0.54 -14.23
C ARG A 33 -15.45 -1.33 -14.59
N ASP A 34 -14.57 -0.74 -15.37
CA ASP A 34 -13.31 -1.35 -15.80
C ASP A 34 -12.37 -1.64 -14.61
N ILE A 35 -12.27 -0.71 -13.65
CA ILE A 35 -11.55 -0.94 -12.39
C ILE A 35 -12.18 -2.12 -11.62
N ARG A 36 -13.51 -2.16 -11.50
CA ARG A 36 -14.20 -3.26 -10.82
C ARG A 36 -13.91 -4.61 -11.48
N GLU A 37 -13.98 -4.70 -12.80
CA GLU A 37 -13.71 -5.93 -13.55
C GLU A 37 -12.25 -6.38 -13.37
N THR A 38 -11.30 -5.44 -13.45
CA THR A 38 -9.87 -5.77 -13.27
C THR A 38 -9.55 -6.17 -11.83
N LEU A 39 -10.15 -5.50 -10.82
CA LEU A 39 -10.01 -5.88 -9.41
C LEU A 39 -10.59 -7.27 -9.14
N THR A 40 -11.76 -7.55 -9.70
CA THR A 40 -12.43 -8.86 -9.64
C THR A 40 -11.47 -9.94 -10.13
N HIS A 41 -10.92 -9.77 -11.34
CA HIS A 41 -9.96 -10.70 -11.91
C HIS A 41 -8.71 -10.86 -11.04
N THR A 42 -8.15 -9.76 -10.54
CA THR A 42 -6.93 -9.77 -9.71
C THR A 42 -7.13 -10.56 -8.41
N VAL A 43 -8.29 -10.43 -7.77
CA VAL A 43 -8.64 -11.20 -6.57
C VAL A 43 -8.89 -12.66 -6.92
N ASP A 44 -9.57 -12.94 -8.03
CA ASP A 44 -9.83 -14.31 -8.49
C ASP A 44 -8.53 -15.06 -8.84
N GLU A 45 -7.56 -14.40 -9.48
CA GLU A 45 -6.24 -14.96 -9.78
C GLU A 45 -5.40 -15.25 -8.53
N ALA A 46 -5.58 -14.48 -7.46
CA ALA A 46 -4.93 -14.77 -6.18
C ALA A 46 -5.54 -15.99 -5.48
N GLY A 47 -6.79 -16.31 -5.82
CA GLY A 47 -7.53 -17.44 -5.28
C GLY A 47 -7.86 -17.31 -3.79
N PRO A 48 -8.52 -18.33 -3.22
CA PRO A 48 -8.89 -18.35 -1.81
C PRO A 48 -7.70 -18.20 -0.86
N GLU A 49 -6.58 -18.86 -1.16
CA GLU A 49 -5.36 -18.81 -0.34
C GLU A 49 -4.76 -17.40 -0.28
N GLY A 50 -4.77 -16.66 -1.39
CA GLY A 50 -4.29 -15.27 -1.42
C GLY A 50 -5.18 -14.33 -0.59
N LEU A 51 -6.50 -14.56 -0.61
CA LEU A 51 -7.44 -13.78 0.19
C LEU A 51 -7.34 -14.11 1.69
N GLU A 52 -7.19 -15.39 2.05
CA GLU A 52 -6.96 -15.84 3.41
C GLU A 52 -5.66 -15.23 3.98
N ALA A 53 -4.55 -15.31 3.23
CA ALA A 53 -3.28 -14.71 3.62
C ALA A 53 -3.39 -13.19 3.83
N LEU A 54 -4.13 -12.49 2.97
CA LEU A 54 -4.41 -11.06 3.14
C LEU A 54 -5.20 -10.80 4.44
N ASN A 55 -6.23 -11.60 4.73
CA ASN A 55 -7.02 -11.48 5.96
C ASN A 55 -6.19 -11.69 7.22
N GLU A 56 -5.32 -12.71 7.25
CA GLU A 56 -4.39 -12.95 8.36
C GLU A 56 -3.46 -11.76 8.60
N ARG A 57 -2.95 -11.16 7.51
CA ARG A 57 -2.10 -9.97 7.60
C ARG A 57 -2.87 -8.75 8.06
N LEU A 58 -4.09 -8.52 7.59
CA LEU A 58 -4.93 -7.41 8.05
C LEU A 58 -5.26 -7.51 9.55
N ALA A 59 -5.42 -8.74 10.06
CA ALA A 59 -5.67 -8.99 11.48
C ALA A 59 -4.44 -8.73 12.36
N SER A 60 -3.23 -9.00 11.86
CA SER A 60 -1.99 -8.98 12.65
C SER A 60 -1.09 -7.77 12.41
N VAL A 61 -1.19 -7.08 11.26
CA VAL A 61 -0.27 -5.99 10.91
C VAL A 61 -0.35 -4.83 11.91
N GLY A 62 0.82 -4.39 12.36
CA GLY A 62 0.95 -3.31 13.34
C GLY A 62 0.69 -3.73 14.79
N SER A 63 0.50 -5.02 15.08
CA SER A 63 0.39 -5.52 16.48
C SER A 63 1.70 -5.38 17.25
N ASP A 64 2.84 -5.61 16.58
CA ASP A 64 4.18 -5.58 17.16
C ASP A 64 5.06 -4.45 16.60
N TRP A 65 6.25 -4.28 17.19
CA TRP A 65 7.31 -3.39 16.71
C TRP A 65 8.26 -4.18 15.81
N SER A 66 7.87 -4.38 14.54
CA SER A 66 8.61 -5.22 13.60
C SER A 66 8.65 -4.62 12.19
N HIS A 67 9.37 -5.33 11.32
CA HIS A 67 9.29 -5.20 9.88
C HIS A 67 8.09 -6.00 9.36
N TYR A 68 7.26 -5.36 8.55
CA TYR A 68 6.10 -5.95 7.90
C TYR A 68 6.34 -5.97 6.38
N PRO A 69 6.53 -7.15 5.77
CA PRO A 69 6.71 -7.23 4.32
C PRO A 69 5.40 -6.87 3.59
N ARG A 70 5.52 -6.41 2.35
CA ARG A 70 4.37 -6.19 1.46
C ARG A 70 3.55 -7.47 1.28
N ASP A 71 2.23 -7.33 1.22
CA ASP A 71 1.33 -8.42 0.86
C ASP A 71 1.22 -8.55 -0.67
N PRO A 72 1.33 -9.77 -1.24
CA PRO A 72 1.26 -9.96 -2.69
C PRO A 72 -0.05 -9.46 -3.32
N LEU A 73 -1.21 -9.74 -2.70
CA LEU A 73 -2.51 -9.34 -3.24
C LEU A 73 -2.73 -7.84 -3.08
N ALA A 74 -2.46 -7.28 -1.89
CA ALA A 74 -2.58 -5.83 -1.67
C ALA A 74 -1.68 -5.03 -2.62
N SER A 75 -0.45 -5.50 -2.85
CA SER A 75 0.48 -4.85 -3.77
C SER A 75 0.03 -4.91 -5.23
N ARG A 76 -0.51 -6.04 -5.71
CA ARG A 76 -1.10 -6.12 -7.07
C ARG A 76 -2.27 -5.17 -7.25
N ILE A 77 -3.16 -5.11 -6.26
CA ILE A 77 -4.28 -4.15 -6.24
C ILE A 77 -3.74 -2.72 -6.30
N HIS A 78 -2.72 -2.41 -5.50
CA HIS A 78 -2.09 -1.08 -5.49
C HIS A 78 -1.49 -0.72 -6.86
N ASP A 79 -0.69 -1.59 -7.46
CA ASP A 79 -0.07 -1.35 -8.77
C ASP A 79 -1.12 -1.07 -9.86
N LEU A 80 -2.21 -1.84 -9.86
CA LEU A 80 -3.36 -1.65 -10.74
C LEU A 80 -4.01 -0.26 -10.57
N LEU A 81 -4.28 0.12 -9.32
CA LEU A 81 -4.96 1.39 -9.02
C LEU A 81 -4.06 2.60 -9.23
N ALA A 82 -2.77 2.49 -8.93
CA ALA A 82 -1.81 3.56 -9.09
C ALA A 82 -1.72 4.02 -10.55
N GLY A 83 -1.82 3.10 -11.51
CA GLY A 83 -1.88 3.45 -12.94
C GLY A 83 -3.09 4.29 -13.34
N ARG A 84 -4.18 4.27 -12.56
CA ARG A 84 -5.39 5.09 -12.78
C ARG A 84 -5.35 6.43 -12.07
N VAL A 85 -4.66 6.48 -10.93
CA VAL A 85 -4.51 7.69 -10.12
C VAL A 85 -3.38 8.58 -10.63
N LEU A 86 -2.29 7.98 -11.11
CA LEU A 86 -1.20 8.71 -11.74
C LEU A 86 -1.65 9.20 -13.11
N GLY A 87 -1.79 10.52 -13.27
CA GLY A 87 -2.02 11.13 -14.57
C GLY A 87 -0.83 10.91 -15.52
N THR A 88 -1.06 11.02 -16.82
CA THR A 88 -0.04 10.81 -17.88
C THR A 88 1.18 11.71 -17.78
N GLY A 89 1.09 12.84 -17.07
CA GLY A 89 2.21 13.74 -16.81
C GLY A 89 3.05 13.39 -15.57
N SER A 90 2.64 12.39 -14.79
CA SER A 90 3.36 11.97 -13.58
C SER A 90 4.71 11.36 -13.96
N ARG A 91 5.79 11.87 -13.37
CA ARG A 91 7.15 11.45 -13.71
C ARG A 91 8.07 11.53 -12.51
N LEU A 92 9.07 10.65 -12.53
CA LEU A 92 10.22 10.73 -11.64
C LEU A 92 11.29 11.61 -12.28
N LEU A 93 11.81 12.57 -11.53
CA LEU A 93 12.94 13.40 -11.95
C LEU A 93 14.18 13.01 -11.14
N GLY A 94 15.35 12.99 -11.78
CA GLY A 94 16.60 12.58 -11.14
C GLY A 94 16.75 11.06 -11.00
N ASP A 95 16.12 10.27 -11.88
CA ASP A 95 16.18 8.80 -11.83
C ASP A 95 17.59 8.25 -12.06
N GLU A 96 18.48 9.04 -12.70
CA GLU A 96 19.90 8.74 -12.83
C GLU A 96 20.59 8.57 -11.47
N HIS A 97 20.14 9.26 -10.43
CA HIS A 97 20.70 9.13 -9.08
C HIS A 97 20.35 7.79 -8.45
N LEU A 98 19.21 7.19 -8.81
CA LEU A 98 18.80 5.88 -8.31
C LEU A 98 19.73 4.78 -8.82
N ARG A 99 20.20 4.90 -10.07
CA ARG A 99 21.17 3.96 -10.65
C ARG A 99 22.51 4.01 -9.93
N CYS A 100 22.97 5.20 -9.52
CA CYS A 100 24.23 5.39 -8.79
C CYS A 100 24.24 4.70 -7.41
N VAL A 101 23.07 4.43 -6.85
CA VAL A 101 22.91 3.78 -5.54
C VAL A 101 22.38 2.35 -5.62
N ALA A 102 22.26 1.80 -6.84
CA ALA A 102 21.84 0.42 -7.04
C ALA A 102 22.72 -0.55 -6.22
N GLY A 103 22.07 -1.48 -5.52
CA GLY A 103 22.74 -2.46 -4.66
C GLY A 103 23.22 -1.94 -3.31
N LYS A 104 23.20 -0.63 -3.05
CA LYS A 104 23.70 -0.03 -1.79
C LYS A 104 22.59 0.08 -0.74
N ALA A 105 22.99 0.27 0.52
CA ALA A 105 22.07 0.71 1.57
C ALA A 105 21.83 2.22 1.42
N VAL A 106 20.57 2.62 1.31
CA VAL A 106 20.16 4.00 1.03
C VAL A 106 19.04 4.38 1.98
N VAL A 107 19.09 5.60 2.51
CA VAL A 107 17.97 6.24 3.19
C VAL A 107 17.46 7.36 2.30
N ILE A 108 16.18 7.31 1.94
CA ILE A 108 15.51 8.36 1.17
C ILE A 108 14.76 9.24 2.16
N PHE A 109 15.14 10.51 2.21
CA PHE A 109 14.39 11.53 2.95
C PHE A 109 13.42 12.21 1.99
N ALA A 110 12.15 12.24 2.37
CA ALA A 110 11.10 12.89 1.62
C ALA A 110 10.25 13.75 2.56
N ASN A 111 9.61 14.78 2.00
CA ASN A 111 8.49 15.41 2.69
C ASN A 111 7.30 14.42 2.76
N HIS A 112 6.34 14.72 3.63
CA HIS A 112 5.10 13.95 3.74
C HIS A 112 3.91 14.87 3.48
N LEU A 113 3.28 14.69 2.33
CA LEU A 113 2.12 15.46 1.87
C LEU A 113 0.83 14.64 1.94
N SER A 114 0.91 13.32 1.79
CA SER A 114 -0.25 12.44 1.76
C SER A 114 0.07 11.00 2.20
N TYR A 115 -0.95 10.25 2.60
CA TYR A 115 -0.79 8.81 2.89
C TYR A 115 -0.37 7.99 1.66
N ALA A 116 -0.55 8.52 0.45
CA ALA A 116 -0.20 7.84 -0.79
C ALA A 116 1.24 8.11 -1.24
N ASP A 117 2.02 8.93 -0.52
CA ASP A 117 3.34 9.36 -0.99
C ASP A 117 4.27 8.18 -1.28
N ALA A 118 4.39 7.25 -0.32
CA ALA A 118 5.25 6.09 -0.49
C ALA A 118 4.74 5.13 -1.56
N ASN A 119 3.42 4.91 -1.59
CA ASN A 119 2.72 4.12 -2.59
C ASN A 119 3.01 4.59 -4.02
N LEU A 120 2.86 5.90 -4.27
CA LEU A 120 3.04 6.47 -5.60
C LEU A 120 4.52 6.61 -5.97
N LEU A 121 5.38 6.91 -4.99
CA LEU A 121 6.82 6.95 -5.21
C LEU A 121 7.36 5.58 -5.65
N GLU A 122 6.94 4.47 -5.02
CA GLU A 122 7.32 3.12 -5.45
C GLU A 122 6.96 2.88 -6.91
N VAL A 123 5.73 3.22 -7.30
CA VAL A 123 5.23 3.00 -8.67
C VAL A 123 6.03 3.83 -9.68
N LEU A 124 6.32 5.10 -9.38
CA LEU A 124 7.14 5.95 -10.24
C LEU A 124 8.60 5.46 -10.35
N ILE A 125 9.17 4.94 -9.26
CA ILE A 125 10.51 4.30 -9.28
C ILE A 125 10.47 3.05 -10.16
N ARG A 126 9.44 2.22 -10.05
CA ARG A 126 9.28 1.03 -10.90
C ARG A 126 9.14 1.42 -12.38
N GLN A 127 8.28 2.39 -12.69
CA GLN A 127 8.03 2.87 -14.05
C GLN A 127 9.25 3.53 -14.71
N SER A 128 10.18 4.09 -13.93
CA SER A 128 11.46 4.61 -14.45
C SER A 128 12.51 3.52 -14.73
N GLY A 129 12.15 2.24 -14.63
CA GLY A 129 13.05 1.11 -14.87
C GLY A 129 13.89 0.71 -13.65
N ASN A 130 13.62 1.27 -12.47
CA ASN A 130 14.35 0.98 -11.23
C ASN A 130 13.61 -0.03 -10.33
N ALA A 131 12.98 -1.05 -10.92
CA ALA A 131 12.15 -2.04 -10.22
C ALA A 131 12.89 -2.72 -9.04
N THR A 132 14.16 -3.08 -9.20
CA THR A 132 14.96 -3.69 -8.12
C THR A 132 15.09 -2.80 -6.88
N LEU A 133 15.13 -1.47 -7.08
CA LEU A 133 15.12 -0.53 -5.96
C LEU A 133 13.72 -0.44 -5.35
N ALA A 134 12.68 -0.32 -6.17
CA ALA A 134 11.28 -0.30 -5.74
C ALA A 134 10.92 -1.52 -4.87
N ASP A 135 11.33 -2.73 -5.29
CA ASP A 135 11.09 -4.00 -4.59
C ASP A 135 11.74 -4.06 -3.20
N ARG A 136 12.74 -3.20 -2.94
CA ARG A 136 13.47 -3.13 -1.67
C ARG A 136 13.05 -1.96 -0.81
N LEU A 137 12.15 -1.09 -1.28
CA LEU A 137 11.70 0.06 -0.51
C LEU A 137 10.98 -0.42 0.75
N THR A 138 11.43 0.11 1.89
CA THR A 138 10.82 -0.11 3.18
C THR A 138 10.56 1.23 3.82
N VAL A 139 9.30 1.47 4.19
CA VAL A 139 8.85 2.75 4.71
C VAL A 139 8.86 2.74 6.22
N ILE A 140 9.47 3.77 6.81
CA ILE A 140 9.36 4.02 8.24
C ILE A 140 7.97 4.60 8.51
N ALA A 141 7.14 3.86 9.21
CA ALA A 141 5.74 4.22 9.43
C ALA A 141 5.42 4.36 10.92
N GLY A 142 4.66 5.40 11.26
CA GLY A 142 4.13 5.59 12.62
C GLY A 142 2.90 4.73 12.88
N PRO A 143 2.45 4.60 14.15
CA PRO A 143 1.32 3.72 14.53
C PRO A 143 0.00 4.06 13.84
N LYS A 144 -0.17 5.31 13.38
CA LYS A 144 -1.39 5.82 12.75
C LYS A 144 -1.79 5.03 11.50
N VAL A 145 -0.82 4.50 10.74
CA VAL A 145 -1.12 3.72 9.53
C VAL A 145 -1.71 2.34 9.83
N TYR A 146 -1.71 1.90 11.10
CA TYR A 146 -2.27 0.60 11.50
C TYR A 146 -3.60 0.74 12.28
N SER A 147 -4.15 1.95 12.37
CA SER A 147 -5.26 2.27 13.27
C SER A 147 -6.64 1.88 12.73
N SER A 148 -6.78 1.60 11.43
CA SER A 148 -8.04 1.19 10.81
C SER A 148 -7.79 0.18 9.68
N LEU A 149 -8.83 -0.57 9.29
CA LEU A 149 -8.73 -1.57 8.23
C LEU A 149 -8.20 -0.98 6.92
N ARG A 150 -8.74 0.17 6.50
CA ARG A 150 -8.30 0.87 5.28
C ARG A 150 -6.81 1.28 5.35
N ARG A 151 -6.37 1.79 6.49
CA ARG A 151 -4.97 2.18 6.67
C ARG A 151 -4.03 0.96 6.72
N ARG A 152 -4.45 -0.12 7.38
CA ARG A 152 -3.73 -1.40 7.39
C ARG A 152 -3.57 -1.96 5.99
N PHE A 153 -4.66 -2.02 5.21
CA PHE A 153 -4.60 -2.42 3.81
C PHE A 153 -3.60 -1.59 3.02
N SER A 154 -3.68 -0.26 3.12
CA SER A 154 -2.72 0.65 2.46
C SER A 154 -1.28 0.38 2.88
N SER A 155 -1.03 0.08 4.15
CA SER A 155 0.30 -0.22 4.68
C SER A 155 0.86 -1.57 4.23
N LEU A 156 0.01 -2.48 3.74
CA LEU A 156 0.40 -3.78 3.21
C LEU A 156 0.77 -3.73 1.73
N CYS A 157 0.51 -2.62 1.02
CA CYS A 157 0.88 -2.47 -0.38
C CYS A 157 2.41 -2.42 -0.61
N PHE A 158 3.17 -2.05 0.42
CA PHE A 158 4.64 -1.93 0.43
C PHE A 158 5.20 -2.44 1.77
N ALA A 159 6.51 -2.61 1.87
CA ALA A 159 7.12 -3.03 3.13
C ALA A 159 7.20 -1.86 4.12
N THR A 160 6.92 -2.11 5.41
CA THR A 160 6.98 -1.08 6.45
C THR A 160 7.81 -1.52 7.66
N VAL A 161 8.43 -0.57 8.34
CA VAL A 161 8.97 -0.74 9.69
C VAL A 161 8.19 0.19 10.61
N LYS A 162 7.46 -0.39 11.57
CA LYS A 162 6.70 0.38 12.55
C LYS A 162 7.66 1.03 13.54
N THR A 163 7.54 2.35 13.71
CA THR A 163 8.37 3.12 14.65
C THR A 163 7.53 3.79 15.72
N PRO A 164 8.09 3.99 16.93
CA PRO A 164 7.44 4.81 17.94
C PRO A 164 7.25 6.23 17.39
N GLN A 165 6.04 6.77 17.56
CA GLN A 165 5.75 8.15 17.22
C GLN A 165 5.13 8.81 18.45
N SER A 166 5.61 10.00 18.81
CA SER A 166 4.99 10.78 19.88
C SER A 166 3.56 11.15 19.49
N SER A 167 2.61 10.91 20.40
CA SER A 167 1.22 11.34 20.26
C SER A 167 1.09 12.86 20.17
N ASP A 168 2.05 13.60 20.74
CA ASP A 168 1.95 15.04 20.94
C ASP A 168 2.27 15.84 19.66
N LEU A 169 2.87 15.20 18.66
CA LEU A 169 3.26 15.80 17.38
C LEU A 169 2.46 15.27 16.18
N SER A 170 1.54 14.33 16.41
CA SER A 170 0.74 13.72 15.34
C SER A 170 -0.53 14.52 15.09
N THR A 171 -0.52 15.44 14.12
CA THR A 171 -1.73 16.11 13.65
C THR A 171 -2.59 15.16 12.79
N GLU A 172 -3.91 15.39 12.77
CA GLU A 172 -4.86 14.60 11.98
C GLU A 172 -4.70 14.75 10.48
#